data_AF-A0A5P1FJK1-F1
#
_entry.id   AF-A0A5P1FJK1-F1
#
_cell.length_a   1.000
_cell.length_b   1.000
_cell.length_c   1.000
_cell.angle_alpha   90.00
_cell.angle_beta   90.00
_cell.angle_gamma   90.00
#
_symmetry.space_group_name_H-M   'P 1'
#
loop_
_entity.id
_entity.type
_entity.pdbx_description
1 polymer ?
#
loop_
_entity_poly.entity_id
_entity_poly.type
_entity_poly.pdbx_seq_one_letter_code
_entity_poly.pdbx_strand_id
1 'polypeptide(L)'
;MYTETKNNKKLEQLYQKAFSIKSAIPHPRIMGIIHECGGKMHMAERQWEEAATDFFEALKNYDEAGNHRSSIQCLKYLVLANMLMESTVNPFDGQEAKPATEEPLWMTLSSVII
;
A
#
# COMPACT_ATOMS: atom_id res chain seq x y z
N MET A 1 2.88 7.14 16.31
CA MET A 1 2.61 7.84 15.01
C MET A 1 1.09 7.98 14.84
N TYR A 2 0.53 8.99 14.13
CA TYR A 2 -0.93 9.25 14.13
C TYR A 2 -1.83 8.07 13.66
N THR A 3 -1.26 7.11 12.93
CA THR A 3 -1.87 5.82 12.60
C THR A 3 -2.20 4.99 13.85
N GLU A 4 -1.35 5.02 14.88
CA GLU A 4 -1.56 4.31 16.16
C GLU A 4 -2.63 4.98 17.02
N THR A 5 -2.84 6.30 16.84
CA THR A 5 -3.86 7.06 17.56
C THR A 5 -5.18 7.15 16.80
N LYS A 6 -5.30 6.49 15.64
CA LYS A 6 -6.48 6.48 14.75
C LYS A 6 -7.02 7.88 14.43
N ASN A 7 -6.14 8.87 14.37
CA ASN A 7 -6.53 10.25 14.08
C ASN A 7 -6.50 10.50 12.56
N ASN A 8 -7.51 9.99 11.86
CA ASN A 8 -7.58 10.03 10.39
C ASN A 8 -7.57 11.46 9.83
N LYS A 9 -8.33 12.38 10.45
CA LYS A 9 -8.37 13.80 10.01
C LYS A 9 -6.99 14.45 9.95
N LYS A 10 -6.14 14.18 10.93
CA LYS A 10 -4.78 14.75 10.96
C LYS A 10 -3.85 14.03 10.00
N LEU A 11 -4.11 12.74 9.75
CA LEU A 11 -3.36 11.92 8.81
C LEU A 11 -3.62 12.38 7.37
N GLU A 12 -4.88 12.66 7.03
CA GLU A 12 -5.31 13.22 5.74
C GLU A 12 -4.63 14.57 5.46
N GLN A 13 -4.64 15.48 6.44
CA GLN A 13 -3.97 16.79 6.30
C GLN A 13 -2.47 16.66 6.07
N LEU A 14 -1.80 15.73 6.75
CA LEU A 14 -0.37 15.48 6.59
C LEU A 14 -0.06 14.84 5.23
N TYR A 15 -0.88 13.88 4.81
CA TYR A 15 -0.78 13.23 3.51
C TYR A 15 -0.88 14.24 2.38
N GLN A 16 -1.92 15.07 2.36
CA GLN A 16 -2.10 16.14 1.35
C GLN A 16 -0.94 17.15 1.35
N LYS A 17 -0.45 17.53 2.54
CA LYS A 17 0.73 18.41 2.64
C LYS A 17 1.99 17.77 2.06
N ALA A 18 2.18 16.46 2.21
CA ALA A 18 3.34 15.78 1.65
C ALA A 18 3.39 15.88 0.13
N PHE A 19 2.24 15.76 -0.56
CA PHE A 19 2.15 15.93 -2.02
C PHE A 19 2.27 17.37 -2.50
N SER A 20 2.06 18.36 -1.63
CA SER A 20 2.22 19.78 -1.98
C SER A 20 3.69 20.22 -2.13
N ILE A 21 4.64 19.40 -1.68
CA ILE A 21 6.08 19.70 -1.72
C ILE A 21 6.61 19.44 -3.13
N LYS A 22 6.75 20.51 -3.93
CA LYS A 22 7.20 20.45 -5.34
C LYS A 22 8.70 20.65 -5.55
N SER A 23 9.45 20.99 -4.50
CA SER A 23 10.81 21.57 -4.63
C SER A 23 11.94 20.56 -4.70
N ALA A 24 11.68 19.27 -4.50
CA ALA A 24 12.71 18.22 -4.57
C ALA A 24 12.08 16.92 -5.08
N ILE A 25 12.83 16.13 -5.84
CA ILE A 25 12.46 14.75 -6.17
C ILE A 25 12.53 13.96 -4.85
N PRO A 26 11.39 13.50 -4.30
CA PRO A 26 11.41 12.77 -3.05
C PRO A 26 12.03 11.40 -3.24
N HIS A 27 12.88 10.97 -2.30
CA HIS A 27 13.52 9.66 -2.34
C HIS A 27 12.46 8.54 -2.28
N PRO A 28 12.56 7.43 -3.07
CA PRO A 28 11.53 6.38 -3.14
C PRO A 28 11.10 5.85 -1.77
N ARG A 29 12.05 5.60 -0.85
CA ARG A 29 11.75 5.24 0.55
C ARG A 29 10.79 6.21 1.26
N ILE A 30 10.93 7.52 1.08
CA ILE A 30 10.06 8.52 1.71
C ILE A 30 8.67 8.48 1.07
N MET A 31 8.60 8.38 -0.25
CA MET A 31 7.34 8.23 -0.99
C MET A 31 6.60 6.96 -0.57
N GLY A 32 7.31 5.84 -0.41
CA GLY A 32 6.75 4.59 0.08
C GLY A 32 6.07 4.74 1.45
N ILE A 33 6.69 5.50 2.37
CA ILE A 33 6.11 5.77 3.70
C ILE A 33 4.84 6.63 3.57
N ILE A 34 4.88 7.67 2.74
CA ILE A 34 3.73 8.58 2.54
C ILE A 34 2.53 7.80 1.99
N HIS A 35 2.75 7.01 0.93
CA HIS A 35 1.71 6.18 0.32
C HIS A 35 1.22 5.09 1.25
N GLU A 36 2.09 4.40 1.99
CA GLU A 36 1.66 3.39 2.98
C GLU A 36 0.76 4.01 4.06
N CYS A 37 1.08 5.23 4.50
CA CYS A 37 0.22 5.97 5.42
C CYS A 37 -1.13 6.33 4.79
N GLY A 38 -1.15 6.80 3.55
CA GLY A 38 -2.38 7.08 2.78
C GLY A 38 -3.27 5.84 2.65
N GLY A 39 -2.68 4.72 2.24
CA GLY A 39 -3.40 3.45 2.10
C GLY A 39 -4.05 3.00 3.41
N LYS A 40 -3.33 3.07 4.54
CA LYS A 40 -3.89 2.71 5.86
C LYS A 40 -5.03 3.64 6.29
N MET A 41 -4.96 4.91 5.94
CA MET A 41 -6.01 5.87 6.20
C MET A 41 -7.25 5.57 5.36
N HIS A 42 -7.10 5.39 4.06
CA HIS A 42 -8.20 5.02 3.15
C HIS A 42 -8.86 3.70 3.57
N MET A 43 -8.08 2.70 4.04
CA MET A 43 -8.62 1.47 4.64
C MET A 43 -9.50 1.75 5.87
N ALA A 44 -9.10 2.68 6.73
CA ALA A 44 -9.89 3.04 7.90
C ALA A 44 -11.20 3.77 7.54
N GLU A 45 -11.24 4.40 6.36
CA GLU A 45 -12.40 5.14 5.84
C GLU A 45 -13.25 4.31 4.85
N ARG A 46 -12.90 3.03 4.66
CA ARG A 46 -13.57 2.10 3.71
C ARG A 46 -13.48 2.52 2.24
N GLN A 47 -12.45 3.31 1.92
CA GLN A 47 -12.09 3.74 0.57
C GLN A 47 -11.10 2.72 0.00
N TRP A 48 -11.62 1.58 -0.44
CA TRP A 48 -10.79 0.41 -0.76
C TRP A 48 -9.99 0.60 -2.06
N GLU A 49 -10.55 1.30 -3.04
CA GLU A 49 -9.92 1.55 -4.35
C GLU A 49 -8.72 2.51 -4.21
N GLU A 50 -8.92 3.59 -3.46
CA GLU A 50 -7.87 4.54 -3.13
C GLU A 50 -6.80 3.90 -2.26
N ALA A 51 -7.21 3.05 -1.30
CA ALA A 51 -6.27 2.26 -0.51
C ALA A 51 -5.41 1.33 -1.38
N ALA A 52 -6.01 0.60 -2.31
CA ALA A 52 -5.29 -0.29 -3.22
C ALA A 52 -4.28 0.49 -4.07
N THR A 53 -4.68 1.64 -4.61
CA THR A 53 -3.79 2.52 -5.39
C THR A 53 -2.59 2.98 -4.55
N ASP A 54 -2.83 3.47 -3.34
CA ASP A 54 -1.76 3.90 -2.44
C ASP A 54 -0.82 2.75 -2.05
N PHE A 55 -1.35 1.56 -1.73
CA PHE A 55 -0.49 0.42 -1.39
C PHE A 55 0.33 -0.08 -2.59
N PHE A 56 -0.21 0.02 -3.80
CA PHE A 56 0.53 -0.32 -5.01
C PHE A 56 1.67 0.67 -5.29
N GLU A 57 1.42 1.97 -5.14
CA GLU A 57 2.48 2.98 -5.25
C GLU A 57 3.52 2.84 -4.13
N ALA A 58 3.10 2.52 -2.90
CA ALA A 58 4.02 2.23 -1.80
C ALA A 58 4.90 1.02 -2.09
N LEU A 59 4.32 -0.04 -2.66
CA LEU A 59 5.04 -1.26 -3.07
C LEU A 59 6.16 -0.94 -4.06
N LYS A 60 5.85 -0.24 -5.17
CA LYS A 60 6.85 0.17 -6.17
C LYS A 60 8.00 0.97 -5.55
N ASN A 61 7.65 1.95 -4.72
CA ASN A 61 8.61 2.83 -4.07
C ASN A 61 9.53 2.07 -3.08
N TYR A 62 9.00 1.06 -2.38
CA TYR A 62 9.80 0.24 -1.49
C TYR A 62 10.69 -0.77 -2.24
N ASP A 63 10.22 -1.33 -3.35
CA ASP A 63 11.02 -2.18 -4.21
C ASP A 63 12.20 -1.42 -4.82
N GLU A 64 11.96 -0.22 -5.36
CA GLU A 64 13.02 0.66 -5.89
C GLU A 64 14.02 1.04 -4.79
N ALA A 65 13.57 1.21 -3.55
CA ALA A 65 14.42 1.46 -2.39
C ALA A 65 15.09 0.21 -1.79
N GLY A 66 14.83 -0.99 -2.32
CA GLY A 66 15.32 -2.27 -1.79
C GLY A 66 14.77 -2.65 -0.40
N ASN A 67 13.65 -2.07 0.02
CA ASN A 67 13.02 -2.31 1.33
C ASN A 67 11.99 -3.45 1.27
N HIS A 68 12.49 -4.66 1.04
CA HIS A 68 11.71 -5.89 0.87
C HIS A 68 10.67 -6.14 1.97
N ARG A 69 11.00 -5.84 3.24
CA ARG A 69 10.08 -6.05 4.36
C ARG A 69 8.82 -5.18 4.24
N SER A 70 9.00 -3.91 3.90
CA SER A 70 7.89 -2.98 3.72
C SER A 70 7.12 -3.25 2.43
N SER A 71 7.80 -3.68 1.35
CA SER A 71 7.15 -4.16 0.12
C SER A 71 6.17 -5.29 0.41
N ILE A 72 6.63 -6.35 1.10
CA ILE A 72 5.79 -7.49 1.49
C ILE A 72 4.60 -7.03 2.33
N GLN A 73 4.82 -6.09 3.26
CA GLN A 73 3.72 -5.56 4.08
C GLN A 73 2.69 -4.79 3.24
N CYS A 74 3.11 -3.94 2.30
CA CYS A 74 2.22 -3.20 1.41
C CYS A 74 1.43 -4.15 0.51
N LEU A 75 2.07 -5.22 0.02
CA LEU A 75 1.39 -6.24 -0.75
C LEU A 75 0.26 -6.92 0.05
N LYS A 76 0.49 -7.26 1.33
CA LYS A 76 -0.59 -7.84 2.17
C LYS A 76 -1.80 -6.91 2.25
N TYR A 77 -1.55 -5.61 2.40
CA TYR A 77 -2.62 -4.63 2.44
C TYR A 77 -3.29 -4.42 1.08
N LEU A 78 -2.53 -4.44 -0.02
CA LEU A 78 -3.07 -4.37 -1.38
C LEU A 78 -4.03 -5.52 -1.65
N VAL A 79 -3.66 -6.73 -1.25
CA VAL A 79 -4.50 -7.92 -1.39
C VAL A 79 -5.77 -7.80 -0.58
N LEU A 80 -5.65 -7.39 0.68
CA LEU A 80 -6.80 -7.17 1.56
C LEU A 80 -7.76 -6.10 1.00
N ALA A 81 -7.23 -4.99 0.47
CA ALA A 81 -8.03 -3.94 -0.15
C ALA A 81 -8.79 -4.47 -1.37
N ASN A 82 -8.13 -5.23 -2.25
CA ASN A 82 -8.79 -5.84 -3.42
C ASN A 82 -9.86 -6.87 -3.05
N MET A 83 -9.64 -7.68 -2.01
CA MET A 83 -10.68 -8.57 -1.47
C MET A 83 -11.91 -7.80 -0.99
N LEU A 84 -11.70 -6.68 -0.29
CA LEU A 84 -12.77 -5.85 0.26
C LEU A 84 -13.53 -5.03 -0.80
N MET A 85 -12.92 -4.79 -1.96
CA MET A 85 -13.57 -4.20 -3.13
C MET A 85 -14.53 -5.17 -3.85
N GLU A 86 -14.50 -6.46 -3.50
CA GLU A 86 -15.07 -7.53 -4.34
C GLU A 86 -14.54 -7.46 -5.78
N SER A 87 -13.30 -6.99 -5.94
CA SER A 87 -12.69 -6.78 -7.26
C SER A 87 -12.45 -8.11 -7.94
N THR A 88 -12.88 -8.23 -9.20
CA THR A 88 -12.55 -9.39 -10.06
C THR A 88 -11.14 -9.30 -10.65
N VAL A 89 -10.42 -8.21 -10.40
CA VAL A 89 -9.07 -7.97 -10.93
C VAL A 89 -8.06 -8.66 -10.02
N ASN A 90 -7.24 -9.54 -10.59
CA ASN A 90 -6.17 -10.19 -9.86
C ASN A 90 -5.09 -9.16 -9.47
N PRO A 91 -4.89 -8.86 -8.17
CA PRO A 91 -3.90 -7.87 -7.73
C PRO A 91 -2.44 -8.30 -8.00
N PHE A 92 -2.24 -9.52 -8.49
CA PHE A 92 -0.93 -10.13 -8.72
C PHE A 92 -0.54 -10.30 -10.19
N ASP A 93 -1.32 -9.78 -11.15
CA ASP A 93 -0.94 -9.83 -12.57
C ASP A 93 0.23 -8.88 -12.91
N GLY A 94 0.57 -7.94 -12.00
CA GLY A 94 1.72 -7.04 -12.13
C GLY A 94 3.07 -7.77 -11.97
N GLN A 95 4.11 -7.33 -12.70
CA GLN A 95 5.44 -7.91 -12.56
C GLN A 95 6.02 -7.72 -11.14
N GLU A 96 5.56 -6.69 -10.44
CA GLU A 96 5.95 -6.31 -9.08
C GLU A 96 5.45 -7.29 -8.01
N ALA A 97 4.47 -8.13 -8.33
CA ALA A 97 3.94 -9.15 -7.42
C ALA A 97 4.70 -10.49 -7.48
N LYS A 98 5.56 -10.70 -8.50
CA LYS A 98 6.31 -11.95 -8.70
C LYS A 98 7.20 -12.37 -7.51
N PRO A 99 7.86 -11.46 -6.77
CA PRO A 99 8.65 -11.88 -5.60
C PRO A 99 7.77 -12.48 -4.49
N ALA A 100 6.49 -12.13 -4.45
CA ALA A 100 5.60 -12.59 -3.40
C ALA A 100 4.94 -13.94 -3.67
N THR A 101 4.93 -14.41 -4.92
CA THR A 101 4.49 -15.76 -5.28
C THR A 101 5.44 -16.87 -4.80
N GLU A 102 6.60 -16.54 -4.22
CA GLU A 102 7.54 -17.53 -3.63
C GLU A 102 7.42 -17.65 -2.10
N GLU A 103 6.76 -16.69 -1.44
CA GLU A 103 6.59 -16.65 0.02
C GLU A 103 5.45 -17.57 0.49
N PRO A 104 5.60 -18.42 1.53
CA PRO A 104 4.54 -19.32 2.02
C PRO A 104 3.18 -18.66 2.28
N LEU A 105 3.18 -17.34 2.52
CA LEU A 105 2.00 -16.51 2.63
C LEU A 105 1.11 -16.50 1.37
N TRP A 106 1.68 -16.68 0.18
CA TRP A 106 0.94 -16.75 -1.08
C TRP A 106 -0.07 -17.90 -1.08
N MET A 107 0.29 -19.07 -0.54
CA MET A 107 -0.59 -20.23 -0.48
C MET A 107 -1.81 -19.95 0.39
N THR A 108 -1.60 -19.21 1.47
CA THR A 108 -2.66 -18.82 2.40
C THR A 108 -3.54 -17.71 1.82
N LEU A 109 -2.98 -16.80 1.02
CA LEU A 109 -3.76 -15.69 0.44
C LEU A 109 -4.50 -16.10 -0.84
N SER A 110 -3.90 -16.94 -1.70
CA SER A 110 -4.56 -17.42 -2.93
C SER A 110 -5.79 -18.28 -2.65
N SER A 111 -5.77 -19.08 -1.56
CA SER A 111 -6.92 -19.88 -1.12
C SER A 111 -8.10 -19.08 -0.58
N VAL A 112 -7.93 -17.77 -0.35
CA VAL A 112 -9.01 -16.85 0.07
C VAL A 112 -9.53 -16.02 -1.12
N ILE A 113 -8.78 -15.95 -2.22
CA ILE A 113 -9.10 -15.16 -3.43
C ILE A 113 -9.73 -16.03 -4.52
N ILE A 114 -9.46 -17.35 -4.52
CA ILE A 114 -10.07 -18.37 -5.40
C ILE A 114 -11.13 -19.15 -4.63
#